data_AF-A0A1L6I5V3-F1
#
_entry.id   AF-A0A1L6I5V3-F1
#
_cell.length_a   1.000
_cell.length_b   1.000
_cell.length_c   1.000
_cell.angle_alpha   90.00
_cell.angle_beta   90.00
_cell.angle_gamma   90.00
#
_symmetry.space_group_name_H-M   'P 1'
#
loop_
_entity.id
_entity.type
_entity.pdbx_description
1 polymer ?
#
loop_
_entity_poly.entity_id
_entity_poly.type
_entity_poly.pdbx_seq_one_letter_code
_entity_poly.pdbx_strand_id
1 'polypeptide(L)'
;MTKLKLSLIAVAAASGFLMSNGAFASDGAPLGCRTGDPLHIRGDAPAAISYDVYSQLYPLSAKRLALFEEAGTVKRLPEGLDVCEIADDGVTDPSAVLVRGPHDRMAWWVSADHVAPKAASDGND
;
A
#
# COMPACT_ATOMS: atom_id res chain seq x y z
N MET A 1 -45.56 54.33 44.16
CA MET A 1 -45.14 54.89 42.86
C MET A 1 -44.08 53.96 42.25
N THR A 2 -44.32 53.52 41.00
CA THR A 2 -43.35 53.04 39.98
C THR A 2 -42.37 51.90 40.33
N LYS A 3 -42.58 50.69 39.78
CA LYS A 3 -42.06 50.10 38.51
C LYS A 3 -40.64 49.53 38.63
N LEU A 4 -40.47 48.22 38.43
CA LEU A 4 -39.84 47.62 37.23
C LEU A 4 -39.84 46.08 37.30
N LYS A 5 -40.31 45.42 36.23
CA LYS A 5 -40.08 44.00 35.92
C LYS A 5 -38.84 43.89 35.04
N LEU A 6 -37.96 42.91 35.27
CA LEU A 6 -37.00 42.33 34.29
C LEU A 6 -36.51 40.99 34.89
N SER A 7 -36.82 39.81 34.31
CA SER A 7 -36.16 39.11 33.18
C SER A 7 -34.69 38.76 33.46
N LEU A 8 -34.09 37.65 33.02
CA LEU A 8 -34.48 36.33 32.52
C LEU A 8 -33.13 35.58 32.44
N ILE A 9 -33.08 34.32 32.89
CA ILE A 9 -32.20 33.21 32.47
C ILE A 9 -30.75 33.55 32.06
N ALA A 10 -29.81 33.15 32.91
CA ALA A 10 -28.50 32.61 32.52
C ALA A 10 -28.53 31.14 32.99
N VAL A 11 -28.01 30.14 32.26
CA VAL A 11 -26.58 29.89 32.10
C VAL A 11 -26.36 28.90 30.93
N ALA A 12 -25.48 29.33 30.03
CA ALA A 12 -24.42 28.61 29.31
C ALA A 12 -24.58 27.11 28.93
N ALA A 13 -24.40 26.82 27.64
CA ALA A 13 -23.75 25.59 27.21
C ALA A 13 -22.92 25.83 25.93
N ALA A 14 -21.60 25.79 26.14
CA ALA A 14 -20.53 25.29 25.28
C ALA A 14 -20.48 25.69 23.79
N SER A 15 -19.48 26.53 23.52
CA SER A 15 -18.71 26.60 22.29
C SER A 15 -18.32 25.20 21.76
N GLY A 16 -18.55 24.96 20.47
CA GLY A 16 -18.05 23.80 19.73
C GLY A 16 -17.83 24.17 18.27
N PHE A 17 -16.59 24.51 17.97
CA PHE A 17 -16.07 24.97 16.68
C PHE A 17 -16.20 23.86 15.62
N LEU A 18 -17.19 23.92 14.72
CA LEU A 18 -17.27 23.04 13.55
C LEU A 18 -16.48 23.66 12.39
N MET A 19 -15.15 23.55 12.46
CA MET A 19 -14.31 23.56 11.28
C MET A 19 -13.69 22.18 11.13
N SER A 20 -13.96 21.50 10.02
CA SER A 20 -12.95 20.78 9.25
C SER A 20 -13.56 20.29 7.94
N ASN A 21 -13.17 20.97 6.87
CA ASN A 21 -13.19 20.45 5.52
C ASN A 21 -12.44 19.11 5.50
N GLY A 22 -13.14 18.01 5.19
CA GLY A 22 -12.55 16.70 4.94
C GLY A 22 -12.77 16.29 3.49
N ALA A 23 -12.35 17.11 2.54
CA ALA A 23 -12.24 16.69 1.15
C ALA A 23 -10.87 16.04 0.95
N PHE A 24 -10.81 14.70 1.02
CA PHE A 24 -9.74 13.91 0.40
C PHE A 24 -10.34 12.59 -0.09
N ALA A 25 -11.14 12.66 -1.15
CA ALA A 25 -11.27 11.55 -2.08
C ALA A 25 -10.12 11.69 -3.08
N SER A 26 -8.91 11.30 -2.68
CA SER A 26 -7.92 10.88 -3.67
C SER A 26 -8.33 9.48 -4.09
N ASP A 27 -9.23 9.42 -5.08
CA ASP A 27 -9.38 8.25 -5.92
C ASP A 27 -7.97 7.89 -6.41
N GLY A 28 -7.54 6.67 -6.12
CA GLY A 28 -6.15 6.25 -6.25
C GLY A 28 -5.69 6.55 -7.66
N ALA A 29 -4.72 7.47 -7.81
CA ALA A 29 -4.07 7.67 -9.08
C ALA A 29 -3.63 6.30 -9.60
N PRO A 30 -3.91 5.95 -10.88
CA PRO A 30 -3.43 4.71 -11.45
C PRO A 30 -1.93 4.63 -11.18
N LEU A 31 -1.49 3.45 -10.73
CA LEU A 31 -0.11 3.11 -10.41
C LEU A 31 0.88 3.85 -11.32
N GLY A 32 1.37 5.00 -10.86
CA GLY A 32 2.40 5.76 -11.56
C GLY A 32 3.72 5.08 -11.23
N CYS A 33 4.10 4.07 -12.02
CA CYS A 33 5.39 3.41 -11.85
C CYS A 33 6.47 4.48 -11.97
N ARG A 34 7.30 4.62 -10.93
CA ARG A 34 8.36 5.65 -10.89
C ARG A 34 9.46 5.34 -11.91
N THR A 35 9.58 4.07 -12.28
CA THR A 35 10.57 3.54 -13.21
C THR A 35 9.87 2.50 -14.09
N GLY A 36 9.90 2.68 -15.42
CA GLY A 36 9.58 1.63 -16.40
C GLY A 36 8.10 1.32 -16.64
N ASP A 37 7.91 0.22 -17.37
CA ASP A 37 6.62 -0.33 -17.80
C ASP A 37 5.89 -1.02 -16.64
N PRO A 38 4.55 -1.04 -16.64
CA PRO A 38 3.79 -1.84 -15.68
C PRO A 38 4.24 -3.30 -15.73
N LEU A 39 4.34 -3.94 -14.57
CA LEU A 39 4.74 -5.34 -14.43
C LEU A 39 3.55 -6.17 -13.95
N HIS A 40 3.62 -7.48 -14.13
CA HIS A 40 2.68 -8.42 -13.52
C HIS A 40 3.41 -9.56 -12.81
N ILE A 41 2.77 -10.08 -11.78
CA ILE A 41 3.23 -11.24 -11.03
C ILE A 41 2.98 -12.52 -11.85
N ARG A 42 4.02 -13.36 -11.97
CA ARG A 42 3.99 -14.65 -12.65
C ARG A 42 3.99 -15.81 -11.66
N GLY A 43 2.95 -16.62 -11.74
CA GLY A 43 2.66 -17.63 -10.72
C GLY A 43 2.42 -16.98 -9.36
N ASP A 44 1.97 -17.77 -8.40
CA ASP A 44 1.87 -17.30 -7.02
C ASP A 44 3.28 -17.06 -6.47
N ALA A 45 3.53 -15.83 -5.99
CA ALA A 45 4.85 -15.39 -5.56
C ALA A 45 4.86 -15.04 -4.06
N PRO A 46 5.79 -15.60 -3.26
CA PRO A 46 6.02 -15.11 -1.92
C PRO A 46 6.73 -13.75 -1.99
N ALA A 47 6.25 -12.78 -1.23
CA ALA A 47 6.80 -11.44 -1.21
C ALA A 47 7.03 -10.97 0.24
N ALA A 48 8.20 -10.43 0.51
CA ALA A 48 8.65 -10.06 1.84
C ALA A 48 8.57 -8.54 2.08
N ILE A 49 8.28 -8.14 3.32
CA ILE A 49 8.18 -6.72 3.69
C ILE A 49 9.54 -6.01 3.75
N SER A 50 10.64 -6.77 3.84
CA SER A 50 12.02 -6.26 3.84
C SER A 50 12.98 -7.22 3.14
N TYR A 51 14.13 -6.68 2.72
CA TYR A 51 15.16 -7.46 2.06
C TYR A 51 15.78 -8.52 2.98
N ASP A 52 15.95 -8.22 4.28
CA ASP A 52 16.46 -9.19 5.25
C ASP A 52 15.54 -10.41 5.40
N VAL A 53 14.22 -10.20 5.32
CA VAL A 53 13.25 -11.30 5.34
C VAL A 53 13.29 -12.06 4.01
N TYR A 54 13.39 -11.35 2.88
CA TYR A 54 13.55 -11.96 1.56
C TYR A 54 14.78 -12.88 1.53
N SER A 55 15.98 -12.38 1.89
CA SER A 55 17.22 -13.17 1.85
C SER A 55 17.16 -14.39 2.78
N GLN A 56 16.50 -14.26 3.93
CA GLN A 56 16.24 -15.38 4.84
C GLN A 56 15.18 -16.34 4.34
N LEU A 57 14.42 -16.04 3.30
CA LEU A 57 13.45 -16.98 2.73
C LEU A 57 14.15 -18.06 1.88
N TYR A 58 15.34 -17.75 1.33
CA TYR A 58 16.01 -18.61 0.36
C TYR A 58 17.08 -19.55 0.98
N PRO A 59 17.20 -20.79 0.48
CA PRO A 59 16.34 -21.43 -0.53
C PRO A 59 14.91 -21.64 0.00
N LEU A 60 13.93 -21.48 -0.89
CA LEU A 60 12.51 -21.57 -0.56
C LEU A 60 12.16 -22.94 0.03
N SER A 61 11.44 -22.93 1.15
CA SER A 61 10.85 -24.14 1.75
C SER A 61 9.48 -23.82 2.33
N ALA A 62 8.56 -24.79 2.26
CA ALA A 62 7.21 -24.62 2.79
C ALA A 62 7.20 -24.26 4.28
N LYS A 63 8.13 -24.84 5.07
CA LYS A 63 8.27 -24.56 6.49
C LYS A 63 8.67 -23.11 6.76
N ARG A 64 9.70 -22.58 6.07
CA ARG A 64 10.13 -21.18 6.26
C ARG A 64 9.05 -20.21 5.80
N LEU A 65 8.43 -20.50 4.66
CA LEU A 65 7.35 -19.67 4.13
C LEU A 65 6.20 -19.55 5.15
N ALA A 66 5.73 -20.67 5.69
CA ALA A 66 4.66 -20.68 6.69
C ALA A 66 5.00 -19.86 7.94
N LEU A 67 6.23 -19.94 8.45
CA LEU A 67 6.67 -19.16 9.62
C LEU A 67 6.65 -17.65 9.36
N PHE A 68 7.11 -17.21 8.18
CA PHE A 68 7.15 -15.79 7.85
C PHE A 68 5.77 -15.23 7.47
N GLU A 69 4.90 -16.05 6.88
CA GLU A 69 3.49 -15.72 6.64
C GLU A 69 2.71 -15.57 7.96
N GLU A 70 2.90 -16.49 8.92
CA GLU A 70 2.29 -16.40 10.25
C GLU A 70 2.76 -15.13 11.00
N ALA A 71 4.02 -14.76 10.85
CA ALA A 71 4.57 -13.52 11.40
C ALA A 71 4.11 -12.23 10.67
N GLY A 72 3.40 -12.34 9.55
CA GLY A 72 2.95 -11.21 8.74
C GLY A 72 4.07 -10.47 8.00
N THR A 73 5.25 -11.08 7.89
CA THR A 73 6.43 -10.50 7.23
C THR A 73 6.57 -10.92 5.77
N VAL A 74 5.86 -11.97 5.38
CA VAL A 74 5.70 -12.43 4.00
C VAL A 74 4.21 -12.50 3.68
N LYS A 75 3.86 -12.17 2.44
CA LYS A 75 2.53 -12.40 1.87
C LYS A 75 2.65 -13.10 0.52
N ARG A 76 1.57 -13.78 0.11
CA ARG A 76 1.45 -14.31 -1.24
C ARG A 76 0.87 -13.24 -2.17
N LEU A 77 1.62 -12.89 -3.21
CA LEU A 77 1.13 -12.11 -4.35
C LEU A 77 0.55 -13.09 -5.38
N PRO A 78 -0.73 -12.94 -5.77
CA PRO A 78 -1.35 -13.84 -6.74
C PRO A 78 -0.81 -13.60 -8.15
N GLU A 79 -0.81 -14.65 -8.96
CA GLU A 79 -0.54 -14.56 -10.40
C GLU A 79 -1.46 -13.52 -11.09
N GLY A 80 -0.90 -12.80 -12.06
CA GLY A 80 -1.62 -11.79 -12.84
C GLY A 80 -1.86 -10.49 -12.10
N LEU A 81 -1.44 -10.38 -10.83
CA LEU A 81 -1.47 -9.10 -10.11
C LEU A 81 -0.56 -8.10 -10.80
N ASP A 82 -1.14 -6.98 -11.23
CA ASP A 82 -0.38 -5.83 -11.70
C ASP A 82 0.39 -5.21 -10.54
N VAL A 83 1.66 -4.88 -10.78
CA VAL A 83 2.53 -4.20 -9.83
C VAL A 83 3.38 -3.16 -10.54
N CYS A 84 3.83 -2.16 -9.79
CA CYS A 84 4.91 -1.27 -10.21
C CYS A 84 6.20 -1.66 -9.54
N GLU A 85 7.29 -1.65 -10.29
CA GLU A 85 8.62 -1.57 -9.72
C GLU A 85 8.79 -0.19 -9.04
N ILE A 86 9.29 -0.23 -7.81
CA ILE A 86 9.64 0.97 -7.06
C ILE A 86 11.13 1.16 -7.21
N ALA A 87 11.54 2.40 -7.52
CA ALA A 87 12.94 2.78 -7.66
C ALA A 87 13.78 2.30 -6.44
N ASP A 88 14.95 1.76 -6.78
CA ASP A 88 15.99 1.17 -5.91
C ASP A 88 16.07 1.82 -4.52
N ASP A 89 15.89 1.00 -3.47
CA ASP A 89 15.98 1.39 -2.06
C ASP A 89 17.42 1.32 -1.50
N GLY A 90 18.41 1.12 -2.36
CA GLY A 90 19.83 1.05 -2.05
C GLY A 90 20.39 -0.37 -1.98
N VAL A 91 19.59 -1.40 -2.31
CA VAL A 91 20.01 -2.80 -2.33
C VAL A 91 20.28 -3.25 -3.76
N THR A 92 21.56 -3.40 -4.10
CA THR A 92 21.99 -3.89 -5.42
C THR A 92 22.06 -5.43 -5.43
N ASP A 93 20.91 -6.10 -5.41
CA ASP A 93 20.81 -7.55 -5.66
C ASP A 93 19.83 -7.82 -6.82
N PRO A 94 20.27 -8.43 -7.94
CA PRO A 94 19.40 -8.70 -9.07
C PRO A 94 18.41 -9.86 -8.85
N SER A 95 18.53 -10.64 -7.78
CA SER A 95 17.61 -11.74 -7.50
C SER A 95 16.26 -11.25 -6.98
N ALA A 96 16.19 -10.02 -6.46
CA ALA A 96 15.00 -9.45 -5.85
C ALA A 96 14.64 -8.13 -6.53
N VAL A 97 13.34 -7.89 -6.70
CA VAL A 97 12.81 -6.60 -7.16
C VAL A 97 11.81 -6.08 -6.14
N LEU A 98 11.85 -4.76 -5.90
CA LEU A 98 10.94 -4.10 -4.97
C LEU A 98 9.71 -3.62 -5.73
N VAL A 99 8.55 -4.20 -5.41
CA VAL A 99 7.30 -3.93 -6.14
C VAL A 99 6.19 -3.43 -5.24
N ARG A 100 5.20 -2.75 -5.82
CA ARG A 100 3.97 -2.33 -5.12
C ARG A 100 2.73 -2.61 -5.95
N GLY A 101 1.73 -3.25 -5.35
CA GLY A 101 0.42 -3.45 -5.95
C GLY A 101 -0.43 -2.17 -5.99
N PRO A 102 -1.53 -2.13 -6.75
CA PRO A 102 -2.26 -0.91 -7.07
C PRO A 102 -2.93 -0.21 -5.89
N HIS A 103 -3.34 -1.00 -4.90
CA HIS A 103 -4.00 -0.50 -3.69
C HIS A 103 -3.16 -0.78 -2.43
N ASP A 104 -1.91 -1.23 -2.61
CA ASP A 104 -1.02 -1.54 -1.50
C ASP A 104 -0.38 -0.26 -0.96
N ARG A 105 -0.39 -0.13 0.37
CA ARG A 105 0.36 0.94 1.07
C ARG A 105 1.84 0.59 1.30
N MET A 106 2.20 -0.68 1.11
CA MET A 106 3.54 -1.22 1.33
C MET A 106 4.15 -1.70 0.02
N ALA A 107 5.47 -1.57 -0.12
CA ALA A 107 6.23 -2.26 -1.15
C ALA A 107 6.72 -3.62 -0.61
N TRP A 108 6.99 -4.54 -1.53
CA TRP A 108 7.33 -5.92 -1.23
C TRP A 108 8.49 -6.38 -2.10
N TRP A 109 9.45 -7.04 -1.48
CA TRP A 109 10.53 -7.73 -2.17
C TRP A 109 10.04 -9.06 -2.70
N VAL A 110 10.16 -9.28 -4.00
CA VAL A 110 9.77 -10.50 -4.69
C VAL A 110 10.92 -10.98 -5.58
N SER A 111 11.01 -12.28 -5.86
CA SER A 111 12.02 -12.77 -6.80
C SER A 111 11.81 -12.14 -8.18
N ALA A 112 12.89 -11.73 -8.84
CA ALA A 112 12.85 -11.23 -10.22
C ALA A 112 12.21 -12.25 -11.19
N ASP A 113 12.37 -13.55 -10.92
CA ASP A 113 11.78 -14.64 -11.73
C ASP A 113 10.24 -14.68 -11.69
N HIS A 114 9.64 -14.07 -10.67
CA HIS A 114 8.19 -13.98 -10.49
C HIS A 114 7.59 -12.70 -11.09
N VAL A 115 8.38 -11.89 -11.79
CA VAL A 115 7.91 -10.63 -12.35
C VAL A 115 8.18 -10.60 -13.84
N ALA A 116 7.21 -10.14 -14.62
CA ALA A 116 7.37 -9.95 -16.05
C ALA A 116 6.77 -8.63 -16.53
N PRO A 117 7.30 -8.06 -17.63
CA PRO A 117 6.68 -6.92 -18.29
C PRO A 117 5.21 -7.22 -18.60
N LYS A 118 4.31 -6.31 -18.25
CA LYS A 118 2.94 -6.36 -18.72
C LYS A 118 2.95 -5.94 -20.18
N ALA A 119 2.44 -6.80 -21.06
CA ALA A 119 2.26 -6.42 -22.45
C ALA A 119 1.41 -5.14 -22.51
N ALA A 120 1.80 -4.19 -23.36
CA ALA A 120 0.97 -3.03 -23.64
C ALA A 120 -0.39 -3.55 -24.12
N SER A 121 -1.44 -3.25 -23.36
CA SER A 121 -2.80 -3.46 -23.85
C SER A 121 -2.99 -2.48 -24.98
N ASP A 122 -2.94 -2.96 -26.23
CA ASP A 122 -3.31 -2.18 -27.41
C ASP A 122 -4.74 -1.66 -27.19
N GLY A 123 -4.84 -0.39 -26.81
CA GLY A 123 -6.09 0.30 -26.64
C GLY A 123 -6.80 0.38 -27.97
N ASN A 124 -7.86 -0.41 -28.13
CA ASN A 124 -8.86 -0.17 -29.15
C ASN A 124 -10.18 0.13 -28.44
N ASP A 125 -10.35 1.42 -28.10
CA ASP A 125 -11.65 2.06 -27.84
C ASP A 125 -12.61 1.87 -29.02
#